data_AF-A0A965PIW4-F1
#
_entry.id   AF-A0A965PIW4-F1
#
_cell.length_a   1.000
_cell.length_b   1.000
_cell.length_c   1.000
_cell.angle_alpha   90.00
_cell.angle_beta   90.00
_cell.angle_gamma   90.00
#
_symmetry.space_group_name_H-M   'P 1'
#
loop_
_entity.id
_entity.type
_entity.pdbx_description
1 polymer ?
#
loop_
_entity_poly.entity_id
_entity_poly.type
_entity_poly.pdbx_seq_one_letter_code
_entity_poly.pdbx_strand_id
1 'polypeptide(L)' 'MTKDEKKHLDKLSAIGCVLCHLHGNPGSPSEIHHPRKGTGMGQRASHYDAIPLCPAHHRGDIGIHGMGVKAFTAHYDI' A
#
# COMPACT_ATOMS: atom_id res chain seq x y z
N MET A 1 -5.29 9.13 -14.57
CA MET A 1 -5.32 7.66 -14.58
C MET A 1 -5.59 7.20 -16.00
N THR A 2 -4.61 6.58 -16.65
CA THR A 2 -4.75 5.94 -17.96
C THR A 2 -5.43 4.57 -17.82
N LYS A 3 -5.79 3.95 -18.94
CA LYS A 3 -6.34 2.58 -18.96
C LYS A 3 -5.37 1.56 -18.35
N ASP A 4 -4.07 1.71 -18.62
CA ASP A 4 -3.05 0.80 -18.13
C ASP A 4 -2.78 1.00 -16.63
N GLU A 5 -2.79 2.26 -16.16
CA GLU A 5 -2.71 2.55 -14.73
C GLU A 5 -3.91 1.95 -13.98
N LYS A 6 -5.13 2.09 -14.52
CA LYS A 6 -6.32 1.46 -13.92
C LYS A 6 -6.16 -0.06 -13.85
N LYS A 7 -5.76 -0.70 -14.96
CA LYS A 7 -5.54 -2.15 -15.02
C LYS A 7 -4.46 -2.61 -14.03
N HIS A 8 -3.43 -1.79 -13.80
CA HIS A 8 -2.41 -2.08 -12.79
C HIS A 8 -2.99 -2.02 -11.37
N LEU A 9 -3.72 -0.95 -11.02
CA LEU A 9 -4.37 -0.84 -9.71
C LEU A 9 -5.42 -1.93 -9.46
N ASP A 10 -6.17 -2.33 -10.49
CA ASP A 10 -7.14 -3.43 -10.42
C ASP A 10 -6.42 -4.76 -10.09
N LYS A 11 -5.25 -5.01 -10.70
CA LYS A 11 -4.42 -6.18 -10.37
C LYS A 11 -3.91 -6.14 -8.93
N LEU A 12 -3.41 -4.99 -8.47
CA LEU A 12 -2.98 -4.82 -7.08
C LEU A 12 -4.11 -5.09 -6.09
N SER A 13 -5.29 -4.55 -6.38
CA SER A 13 -6.48 -4.73 -5.54
C SER A 13 -6.93 -6.19 -5.49
N ALA A 14 -6.78 -6.93 -6.60
CA ALA A 14 -7.11 -8.35 -6.68
C ALA A 14 -6.12 -9.26 -5.93
N ILE A 15 -4.85 -8.85 -5.76
CA ILE A 15 -3.88 -9.57 -4.92
C ILE A 15 -4.30 -9.50 -3.45
N GLY A 16 -4.89 -8.40 -3.03
CA GLY A 16 -5.17 -8.12 -1.63
C GLY A 16 -3.94 -7.59 -0.89
N CYS A 17 -4.03 -7.51 0.43
CA CYS A 17 -2.99 -6.90 1.26
C CYS A 17 -1.69 -7.71 1.18
N VAL A 18 -0.63 -7.09 0.66
CA VAL A 18 0.67 -7.74 0.50
C VAL A 18 1.29 -8.13 1.85
N LEU A 19 1.11 -7.32 2.89
CA LEU A 19 1.58 -7.66 4.25
C LEU A 19 0.84 -8.85 4.84
N CYS A 20 -0.49 -8.91 4.70
CA CYS A 20 -1.24 -10.09 5.14
C CYS A 20 -0.77 -11.35 4.39
N HIS A 21 -0.48 -11.23 3.09
CA HIS A 21 0.07 -12.33 2.30
C HIS A 21 1.43 -12.79 2.85
N LEU A 22 2.35 -11.88 3.14
CA LEU A 22 3.66 -12.18 3.74
C LEU A 22 3.53 -12.87 5.11
N HIS A 23 2.50 -12.53 5.89
CA HIS A 23 2.20 -13.16 7.17
C HIS A 23 1.36 -14.45 7.07
N GLY A 24 1.18 -15.01 5.87
CA GLY A 24 0.48 -16.28 5.67
C GLY A 24 -1.06 -16.17 5.67
N ASN A 25 -1.61 -14.96 5.56
CA ASN A 25 -3.05 -14.70 5.44
C ASN A 25 -3.39 -14.03 4.08
N PRO A 26 -3.28 -14.77 2.97
CA PRO A 26 -3.53 -14.24 1.63
C PRO A 26 -5.01 -13.90 1.42
N GLY A 27 -5.30 -13.02 0.45
CA GLY A 27 -6.68 -12.69 0.04
C GLY A 27 -7.39 -11.66 0.93
N SER A 28 -6.71 -11.11 1.94
CA SER A 28 -7.23 -9.97 2.71
C SER A 28 -7.54 -8.78 1.79
N PRO A 29 -8.77 -8.24 1.76
CA PRO A 29 -9.10 -7.11 0.90
C PRO A 29 -8.18 -5.90 1.13
N SER A 30 -7.73 -5.27 0.05
CA SER A 30 -6.82 -4.12 0.10
C SER A 30 -7.41 -2.84 -0.47
N GLU A 31 -7.02 -1.74 0.14
CA GLU A 31 -7.04 -0.40 -0.42
C GLU A 31 -5.68 -0.11 -1.09
N ILE A 32 -5.65 0.87 -1.99
CA ILE A 32 -4.42 1.26 -2.68
C ILE A 32 -3.72 2.37 -1.90
N HIS A 33 -2.49 2.10 -1.44
CA HIS A 33 -1.60 3.07 -0.83
C HIS A 33 -0.65 3.68 -1.88
N HIS A 34 -0.51 5.01 -1.92
CA HIS A 34 0.48 5.70 -2.75
C HIS A 34 1.62 6.24 -1.87
N PRO A 35 2.83 5.63 -1.89
CA PRO A 35 3.95 6.08 -1.07
C PRO A 35 4.49 7.43 -1.55
N ARG A 36 4.70 8.39 -0.65
CA ARG A 36 5.15 9.76 -1.01
C ARG A 36 6.67 9.92 -1.20
N LYS A 37 7.43 8.81 -1.36
CA LYS A 37 8.90 8.88 -1.45
C LYS A 37 9.30 9.43 -2.82
N GLY A 38 10.07 10.54 -2.84
CA GLY A 38 10.62 11.11 -4.08
C GLY A 38 9.68 12.02 -4.88
N THR A 39 8.47 12.29 -4.38
CA THR A 39 7.51 13.22 -5.02
C THR A 39 7.58 14.60 -4.40
N GLY A 40 7.65 15.66 -5.20
CA GLY A 40 7.60 17.04 -4.73
C GLY A 40 6.32 17.36 -3.94
N MET A 41 6.37 18.41 -3.11
CA MET A 41 5.22 18.87 -2.31
C MET A 41 3.97 19.02 -3.20
N GLY A 42 2.90 18.28 -2.85
CA GLY A 42 1.61 18.33 -3.54
C GLY A 42 1.44 17.35 -4.72
N GLN A 43 2.48 16.58 -5.08
CA GLN A 43 2.37 15.57 -6.13
C GLN A 43 2.03 14.18 -5.56
N ARG A 44 1.09 13.50 -6.20
CA ARG A 44 0.79 12.09 -5.94
C ARG A 44 1.85 11.22 -6.60
N ALA A 45 2.30 10.17 -5.92
CA ALA A 45 3.17 9.18 -6.53
C ALA A 45 2.52 8.45 -7.69
N SER A 46 3.36 7.85 -8.52
CA SER A 46 2.91 7.08 -9.68
C SER A 46 1.91 6.01 -9.24
N HIS A 47 0.90 5.76 -10.07
CA HIS A 47 0.01 4.62 -9.86
C HIS A 47 0.75 3.28 -9.90
N TYR A 48 1.91 3.24 -10.55
CA TYR A 48 2.78 2.06 -10.61
C TYR A 48 3.63 1.83 -9.35
N ASP A 49 3.74 2.82 -8.47
CA ASP A 49 4.44 2.70 -7.18
C ASP A 49 3.46 2.32 -6.05
N ALA A 50 2.20 2.04 -6.39
CA ALA A 50 1.17 1.83 -5.40
C ALA A 50 1.29 0.46 -4.72
N ILE A 51 0.89 0.39 -3.45
CA ILE A 51 1.04 -0.79 -2.60
C ILE A 51 -0.35 -1.20 -2.09
N PRO A 52 -0.81 -2.45 -2.30
CA PRO A 52 -2.10 -2.90 -1.79
C PRO A 52 -2.00 -3.25 -0.30
N LEU A 53 -2.72 -2.51 0.54
CA LEU A 53 -2.74 -2.67 2.00
C LEU A 53 -4.17 -2.76 2.51
N CYS A 54 -4.47 -3.66 3.45
CA CYS A 54 -5.79 -3.70 4.09
C CYS A 54 -6.00 -2.44 4.95
N PRO A 55 -7.23 -2.09 5.35
CA PRO A 55 -7.48 -0.88 6.15
C PRO A 55 -6.61 -0.80 7.42
N ALA A 56 -6.35 -1.94 8.07
CA ALA A 56 -5.49 -2.02 9.25
C ALA A 56 -4.02 -1.66 8.93
N HIS A 57 -3.43 -2.23 7.88
CA HIS A 57 -2.05 -1.94 7.46
C HIS A 57 -1.91 -0.62 6.68
N HIS A 58 -3.01 -0.06 6.17
CA HIS A 58 -3.00 1.20 5.43
C HIS A 58 -3.14 2.41 6.38
N ARG A 59 -4.28 2.49 7.09
CA ARG A 59 -4.72 3.66 7.87
C ARG A 59 -5.01 3.37 9.34
N GLY A 60 -4.99 2.12 9.76
CA GLY A 60 -5.16 1.73 11.16
C GLY A 60 -3.93 2.01 12.01
N ASP A 61 -4.04 1.70 13.31
CA ASP A 61 -2.99 1.97 14.30
C ASP A 61 -1.69 1.21 14.03
N ILE A 62 -1.80 0.02 13.41
CA ILE A 62 -0.67 -0.80 12.95
C ILE A 62 -0.29 -0.52 11.48
N GLY A 63 -0.87 0.53 10.89
CA GLY A 63 -0.76 0.85 9.49
C GLY A 63 0.26 1.95 9.20
N ILE A 64 0.65 2.07 7.94
CA ILE A 64 1.70 3.00 7.52
C ILE A 64 1.33 4.47 7.78
N HIS A 65 0.05 4.84 7.67
CA HIS A 65 -0.39 6.19 7.99
C HIS A 65 -0.50 6.45 9.50
N GLY A 66 -0.71 5.42 10.32
CA GLY A 66 -0.76 5.55 11.78
C GLY A 66 0.63 5.59 12.40
N MET A 67 1.49 4.65 12.02
CA MET A 67 2.86 4.51 12.57
C MET A 67 3.87 5.47 11.92
N GLY A 68 3.62 5.86 10.67
CA GLY A 68 4.63 6.48 9.81
C GLY A 68 5.64 5.46 9.27
N VAL A 69 6.28 5.80 8.15
CA VAL A 69 7.10 4.86 7.36
C VAL A 69 8.19 4.19 8.19
N LYS A 70 8.96 4.95 9.00
CA LYS A 70 10.10 4.41 9.77
C LYS A 70 9.69 3.37 10.81
N ALA A 71 8.64 3.65 11.58
CA ALA A 71 8.16 2.72 12.60
C ALA A 71 7.47 1.51 11.98
N PHE A 72 6.74 1.73 10.87
CA PHE A 72 6.10 0.67 10.11
C PHE A 72 7.11 -0.34 9.54
N THR A 73 8.16 0.13 8.85
CA THR A 73 9.22 -0.73 8.29
C THR A 73 9.95 -1.51 9.37
N ALA A 74 10.25 -0.87 10.51
CA ALA A 74 10.88 -1.54 11.64
C ALA A 74 9.97 -2.59 12.31
N HIS A 75 8.66 -2.35 12.37
CA HIS A 75 7.72 -3.27 13.01
C HIS A 75 7.48 -4.55 12.19
N TYR A 76 7.49 -4.43 10.85
CA TYR A 76 7.26 -5.55 9.94
C TYR A 76 8.53 -6.14 9.31
N ASP A 77 9.72 -5.61 9.66
CA ASP A 77 11.02 -6.04 9.14
C ASP A 77 11.12 -5.97 7.60
N ILE A 78 10.73 -4.82 7.02
CA ILE A 78 10.69 -4.54 5.56
C ILE A 78 11.40 -3.25 5.15
#